data_AF-A0A3D1T923-F1
#
_entry.id   AF-A0A3D1T923-F1
#
_cell.length_a   1.000
_cell.length_b   1.000
_cell.length_c   1.000
_cell.angle_alpha   90.00
_cell.angle_beta   90.00
_cell.angle_gamma   90.00
#
_symmetry.space_group_name_H-M   'P 1'
#
loop_
_entity.id
_entity.type
_entity.pdbx_description
1 polymer ?
#
loop_
_entity_poly.entity_id
_entity_poly.type
_entity_poly.pdbx_seq_one_letter_code
_entity_poly.pdbx_strand_id
1 'polypeptide(L)'
;MFDLPVTKRAHFAGVLLATPKALVIILVYFGHSLFSQAFWPGPKEEAPPVYADEWGPGFQADDATEALQGAIDSGAPDIVVRNMGGDWIVRPIHLNSSFQSITFEPGVRVLAKSGAFHGVNDALFSTAGEDGVEPIGSHHIRLEGTDVTFRMNQEDYTSESYEPGQWRHTIRLTGTHHISVNGLTLQNSGGDGVYIGHFPCSDIHLNNITAENHFRQGISITDAENVLVENSIFRNTAGTILGAGVDLEPNHAGAKIKNIAFINTIFSDNDGYGVLIWLPYLDPTSEPIEVLFQDCLIECTGMVIGRANVGGRIIVDRVTIQNTDLGAIDLVDKSIHTRVEFSNLTLRETARLDLEGLTPIMLYGQNPNIEHGNIRLNNVFVQDNGNRAVMSAWEYVWSPGGLHDTQGTVFVEDPEGTWADLNIRYDVNLDISHGTPPPPVPPTPTKIVPAAPQSQTLELTCSGLTPRGAFRVCP
;
A
#
# COMPACT_ATOMS: atom_id res chain seq x y z
N MET A 1 59.90 34.86 30.46
CA MET A 1 60.56 34.85 29.13
C MET A 1 60.47 33.42 28.64
N PHE A 2 59.91 33.26 27.44
CA PHE A 2 59.47 31.98 26.88
C PHE A 2 60.65 31.06 26.56
N ASP A 3 60.49 29.77 26.88
CA ASP A 3 61.28 28.67 26.32
C ASP A 3 60.43 27.86 25.32
N LEU A 4 61.04 27.60 24.17
CA LEU A 4 60.76 26.61 23.12
C LEU A 4 62.06 25.77 22.97
N PRO A 5 62.18 24.67 22.18
CA PRO A 5 61.28 24.03 21.19
C PRO A 5 61.23 22.46 21.35
N VAL A 6 60.55 21.59 20.58
CA VAL A 6 60.77 21.16 19.16
C VAL A 6 59.72 20.09 18.75
N THR A 7 58.97 20.36 17.66
CA THR A 7 58.39 19.52 16.56
C THR A 7 57.56 18.24 16.87
N LYS A 8 56.38 17.95 16.28
CA LYS A 8 56.10 17.60 14.85
C LYS A 8 54.58 17.39 14.61
N ARG A 9 54.10 17.84 13.43
CA ARG A 9 53.00 17.35 12.53
C ARG A 9 51.68 16.75 13.09
N ALA A 10 50.56 17.36 12.71
CA ALA A 10 49.33 16.71 12.22
C ALA A 10 48.47 17.76 11.48
N HIS A 11 48.43 17.73 10.14
CA HIS A 11 47.32 17.23 9.31
C HIS A 11 45.96 17.92 9.51
N PHE A 12 45.57 18.65 8.45
CA PHE A 12 44.22 19.14 8.16
C PHE A 12 43.17 18.03 8.31
N ALA A 13 42.09 18.32 9.02
CA ALA A 13 40.81 17.64 8.82
C ALA A 13 39.70 18.69 8.98
N GLY A 14 39.04 18.99 7.86
CA GLY A 14 37.76 19.70 7.87
C GLY A 14 36.73 18.84 8.57
N VAL A 15 36.07 19.42 9.58
CA VAL A 15 34.92 18.81 10.21
C VAL A 15 33.69 19.34 9.47
N LEU A 16 33.31 18.61 8.42
CA LEU A 16 31.98 18.67 7.84
C LEU A 16 31.05 17.92 8.80
N LEU A 17 30.35 18.64 9.67
CA LEU A 17 29.24 18.07 10.43
C LEU A 17 28.03 17.93 9.49
N ALA A 18 28.06 16.90 8.65
CA ALA A 18 26.85 16.36 8.03
C ALA A 18 26.19 15.42 9.05
N THR A 19 25.04 15.83 9.58
CA THR A 19 24.21 15.00 10.47
C THR A 19 23.52 13.91 9.64
N PRO A 20 23.64 12.62 9.99
CA PRO A 20 22.95 11.55 9.28
C PRO A 20 21.57 11.35 9.90
N LYS A 21 20.52 11.88 9.28
CA LYS A 21 19.12 11.55 9.64
C LYS A 21 18.21 11.26 8.45
N ALA A 22 18.77 11.12 7.25
CA ALA A 22 18.01 10.81 6.04
C ALA A 22 18.54 9.52 5.40
N LEU A 23 18.47 8.37 6.09
CA LEU A 23 18.67 7.07 5.45
C LEU A 23 18.24 5.88 6.34
N VAL A 24 16.94 5.77 6.63
CA VAL A 24 16.35 4.49 7.11
C VAL A 24 15.30 3.95 6.13
N ILE A 25 14.96 4.71 5.08
CA ILE A 25 13.84 4.39 4.17
C ILE A 25 14.25 3.42 3.04
N ILE A 26 15.55 3.19 2.82
CA ILE A 26 16.03 2.46 1.63
C ILE A 26 16.48 1.01 1.95
N LEU A 27 16.51 0.59 3.21
CA LEU A 27 17.09 -0.72 3.59
C LEU A 27 16.09 -1.85 3.88
N VAL A 28 14.78 -1.63 3.76
CA VAL A 28 13.77 -2.69 4.03
C VAL A 28 13.08 -3.25 2.76
N TYR A 29 13.15 -2.56 1.62
CA TYR A 29 12.51 -3.03 0.37
C TYR A 29 13.52 -3.54 -0.66
N PHE A 30 14.38 -4.48 -0.27
CA PHE A 30 15.16 -5.28 -1.22
C PHE A 30 14.38 -6.56 -1.56
N GLY A 31 13.53 -6.46 -2.58
CA GLY A 31 13.10 -7.55 -3.46
C GLY A 31 12.10 -8.57 -2.90
N HIS A 32 11.16 -8.97 -3.77
CA HIS A 32 10.27 -10.16 -3.72
C HIS A 32 10.74 -11.31 -2.82
N SER A 33 12.04 -11.63 -2.89
CA SER A 33 12.63 -12.81 -2.28
C SER A 33 12.73 -12.76 -0.76
N LEU A 34 12.94 -11.60 -0.13
CA LEU A 34 13.18 -11.56 1.32
C LEU A 34 11.88 -11.45 2.12
N PHE A 35 10.87 -10.73 1.61
CA PHE A 35 9.57 -10.60 2.29
C PHE A 35 8.80 -11.94 2.28
N SER A 36 8.77 -12.64 1.14
CA SER A 36 8.08 -13.95 1.03
C SER A 36 8.83 -15.10 1.74
N GLN A 37 10.17 -15.08 1.78
CA GLN A 37 10.96 -16.14 2.43
C GLN A 37 11.15 -15.93 3.94
N ALA A 38 11.20 -14.69 4.44
CA ALA A 38 11.46 -14.44 5.85
C ALA A 38 10.32 -14.90 6.79
N PHE A 39 9.10 -15.02 6.28
CA PHE A 39 7.90 -15.30 7.09
C PHE A 39 7.25 -16.66 6.83
N TRP A 40 7.86 -17.50 6.00
CA TRP A 40 7.35 -18.84 5.76
C TRP A 40 8.25 -19.90 6.35
N PRO A 41 7.78 -20.66 7.36
CA PRO A 41 8.58 -21.71 7.96
C PRO A 41 8.88 -22.88 7.00
N GLY A 42 8.39 -22.85 5.76
CA GLY A 42 8.38 -24.00 4.86
C GLY A 42 7.32 -25.01 5.30
N PRO A 43 6.85 -25.89 4.39
CA PRO A 43 6.15 -27.09 4.84
C PRO A 43 7.08 -27.86 5.78
N LYS A 44 6.56 -28.31 6.93
CA LYS A 44 7.34 -29.06 7.94
C LYS A 44 7.73 -30.47 7.48
N GLU A 45 7.28 -30.93 6.31
CA GLU A 45 7.58 -32.26 5.78
C GLU A 45 7.25 -32.35 4.27
N GLU A 46 7.93 -33.25 3.54
CA GLU A 46 7.71 -33.59 2.13
C GLU A 46 6.37 -34.34 1.89
N ALA A 47 5.28 -33.92 2.53
CA ALA A 47 3.97 -34.49 2.28
C ALA A 47 3.51 -34.14 0.85
N PRO A 48 2.90 -35.08 0.10
CA PRO A 48 2.33 -34.74 -1.20
C PRO A 48 1.26 -33.67 -1.05
N PRO A 49 1.07 -32.80 -2.06
CA PRO A 49 0.03 -31.79 -2.01
C PRO A 49 -1.36 -32.42 -1.91
N VAL A 50 -2.28 -31.74 -1.25
CA VAL A 50 -3.70 -32.06 -1.30
C VAL A 50 -4.31 -31.42 -2.54
N TYR A 51 -4.95 -32.22 -3.39
CA TYR A 51 -5.67 -31.72 -4.55
C TYR A 51 -7.10 -31.38 -4.15
N ALA A 52 -7.50 -30.12 -4.33
CA ALA A 52 -8.81 -29.64 -3.89
C ALA A 52 -9.97 -30.42 -4.54
N ASP A 53 -9.79 -30.88 -5.77
CA ASP A 53 -10.83 -31.59 -6.53
C ASP A 53 -11.03 -33.05 -6.10
N GLU A 54 -10.20 -33.55 -5.19
CA GLU A 54 -10.31 -34.90 -4.60
C GLU A 54 -10.94 -34.87 -3.20
N TRP A 55 -11.27 -33.69 -2.67
CA TRP A 55 -11.78 -33.54 -1.31
C TRP A 55 -13.31 -33.50 -1.24
N GLY A 56 -13.87 -34.02 -0.14
CA GLY A 56 -15.33 -34.11 0.04
C GLY A 56 -16.00 -34.89 -1.10
N PRO A 57 -17.01 -34.32 -1.79
CA PRO A 57 -17.63 -34.95 -2.97
C PRO A 57 -16.77 -34.84 -4.25
N GLY A 58 -15.58 -34.24 -4.17
CA GLY A 58 -14.75 -33.87 -5.32
C GLY A 58 -15.28 -32.67 -6.10
N PHE A 59 -14.57 -32.26 -7.16
CA PHE A 59 -14.98 -31.12 -8.00
C PHE A 59 -16.39 -31.32 -8.59
N GLN A 60 -17.26 -30.33 -8.34
CA GLN A 60 -18.59 -30.25 -8.94
C GLN A 60 -18.69 -28.94 -9.73
N ALA A 61 -18.93 -29.02 -11.04
CA ALA A 61 -18.91 -27.86 -11.92
C ALA A 61 -19.93 -26.77 -11.54
N ASP A 62 -21.07 -27.15 -10.95
CA ASP A 62 -22.11 -26.21 -10.55
C ASP A 62 -21.91 -25.63 -9.12
N ASP A 63 -21.09 -26.29 -8.29
CA ASP A 63 -20.80 -25.90 -6.90
C ASP A 63 -19.57 -26.63 -6.33
N ALA A 64 -18.37 -26.12 -6.58
CA ALA A 64 -17.12 -26.68 -6.11
C ALA A 64 -16.78 -26.29 -4.66
N THR A 65 -17.72 -25.65 -3.93
CA THR A 65 -17.46 -25.10 -2.59
C THR A 65 -16.98 -26.17 -1.62
N GLU A 66 -17.70 -27.31 -1.52
CA GLU A 66 -17.36 -28.36 -0.54
C GLU A 66 -15.98 -28.98 -0.79
N ALA A 67 -15.56 -29.04 -2.05
CA ALA A 67 -14.25 -29.56 -2.44
C ALA A 67 -13.14 -28.58 -2.04
N LEU A 68 -13.25 -27.31 -2.44
CA LEU A 68 -12.24 -26.30 -2.14
C LEU A 68 -12.19 -25.98 -0.63
N GLN A 69 -13.35 -25.73 -0.01
CA GLN A 69 -13.44 -25.44 1.42
C GLN A 69 -12.94 -26.62 2.25
N GLY A 70 -13.32 -27.85 1.90
CA GLY A 70 -12.87 -29.02 2.63
C GLY A 70 -11.35 -29.24 2.53
N ALA A 71 -10.73 -28.95 1.38
CA ALA A 71 -9.27 -29.00 1.24
C ALA A 71 -8.58 -27.98 2.15
N ILE A 72 -9.14 -26.76 2.28
CA ILE A 72 -8.67 -25.74 3.24
C ILE A 72 -8.84 -26.23 4.68
N ASP A 73 -10.02 -26.73 5.02
CA ASP A 73 -10.37 -27.21 6.37
C ASP A 73 -9.58 -28.46 6.78
N SER A 74 -8.96 -29.16 5.81
CA SER A 74 -8.06 -30.28 6.10
C SER A 74 -6.81 -29.86 6.89
N GLY A 75 -6.45 -28.57 6.84
CA GLY A 75 -5.22 -28.04 7.44
C GLY A 75 -3.95 -28.47 6.71
N ALA A 76 -4.06 -29.04 5.51
CA ALA A 76 -2.91 -29.42 4.71
C ALA A 76 -2.03 -28.20 4.38
N PRO A 77 -0.69 -28.31 4.50
CA PRO A 77 0.20 -27.18 4.28
C PRO A 77 0.29 -26.76 2.82
N ASP A 78 0.09 -27.70 1.88
CA ASP A 78 0.16 -27.46 0.44
C ASP A 78 -1.14 -27.97 -0.22
N ILE A 79 -1.89 -27.05 -0.81
CA ILE A 79 -3.15 -27.31 -1.51
C ILE A 79 -2.99 -26.90 -2.97
N VAL A 80 -3.39 -27.77 -3.90
CA VAL A 80 -3.39 -27.50 -5.34
C VAL A 80 -4.83 -27.47 -5.85
N VAL A 81 -5.20 -26.37 -6.49
CA VAL A 81 -6.46 -26.20 -7.20
C VAL A 81 -6.18 -26.39 -8.69
N ARG A 82 -6.60 -27.54 -9.23
CA ARG A 82 -6.31 -27.93 -10.61
C ARG A 82 -7.18 -27.22 -11.62
N ASN A 83 -6.66 -27.01 -12.83
CA ASN A 83 -7.45 -26.57 -13.96
C ASN A 83 -8.28 -27.74 -14.51
N MET A 84 -9.56 -27.76 -14.16
CA MET A 84 -10.49 -28.82 -14.57
C MET A 84 -11.01 -28.67 -16.00
N GLY A 85 -10.54 -27.65 -16.75
CA GLY A 85 -11.11 -27.24 -18.03
C GLY A 85 -12.44 -26.49 -17.90
N GLY A 86 -12.83 -26.14 -16.66
CA GLY A 86 -14.05 -25.44 -16.32
C GLY A 86 -13.89 -24.61 -15.04
N ASP A 87 -14.97 -23.95 -14.63
CA ASP A 87 -14.96 -22.99 -13.53
C ASP A 87 -15.12 -23.65 -12.17
N TRP A 88 -14.36 -23.16 -11.19
CA TRP A 88 -14.59 -23.42 -9.79
C TRP A 88 -15.68 -22.47 -9.29
N ILE A 89 -16.94 -22.84 -9.51
CA ILE A 89 -18.09 -22.07 -9.01
C ILE A 89 -18.24 -22.30 -7.51
N VAL A 90 -18.14 -21.26 -6.70
CA VAL A 90 -18.12 -21.37 -5.23
C VAL A 90 -19.06 -20.37 -4.56
N ARG A 91 -19.58 -20.76 -3.39
CA ARG A 91 -20.11 -19.86 -2.35
C ARG A 91 -18.91 -19.24 -1.58
N PRO A 92 -19.11 -18.38 -0.56
CA PRO A 92 -18.00 -17.84 0.22
C PRO A 92 -17.00 -18.93 0.66
N ILE A 93 -15.70 -18.68 0.46
CA ILE A 93 -14.61 -19.52 0.92
C ILE A 93 -13.95 -18.88 2.14
N HIS A 94 -13.87 -19.62 3.22
CA HIS A 94 -13.24 -19.19 4.45
C HIS A 94 -11.88 -19.86 4.58
N LEU A 95 -10.83 -19.05 4.68
CA LEU A 95 -9.46 -19.51 4.89
C LEU A 95 -9.26 -19.90 6.36
N ASN A 96 -10.01 -20.87 6.89
CA ASN A 96 -10.07 -21.15 8.33
C ASN A 96 -8.81 -21.84 8.92
N SER A 97 -7.83 -22.16 8.08
CA SER A 97 -6.62 -22.88 8.46
C SER A 97 -5.38 -22.03 8.21
N SER A 98 -4.50 -21.98 9.21
CA SER A 98 -3.21 -21.29 9.12
C SER A 98 -2.12 -22.19 8.53
N PHE A 99 -1.02 -21.59 8.06
CA PHE A 99 0.16 -22.28 7.49
C PHE A 99 -0.15 -23.06 6.19
N GLN A 100 -0.90 -22.44 5.28
CA GLN A 100 -1.32 -23.07 4.02
C GLN A 100 -0.86 -22.31 2.78
N SER A 101 -0.29 -23.03 1.83
CA SER A 101 0.00 -22.55 0.49
C SER A 101 -1.05 -23.11 -0.45
N ILE A 102 -1.86 -22.25 -1.05
CA ILE A 102 -2.91 -22.61 -1.99
C ILE A 102 -2.45 -22.18 -3.39
N THR A 103 -2.03 -23.16 -4.18
CA THR A 103 -1.57 -22.95 -5.55
C THR A 103 -2.69 -23.25 -6.53
N PHE A 104 -3.00 -22.27 -7.37
CA PHE A 104 -3.96 -22.38 -8.46
C PHE A 104 -3.18 -22.64 -9.76
N GLU A 105 -3.49 -23.74 -10.44
CA GLU A 105 -2.88 -24.03 -11.74
C GLU A 105 -3.20 -22.94 -12.79
N PRO A 106 -2.36 -22.75 -13.81
CA PRO A 106 -2.62 -21.75 -14.84
C PRO A 106 -3.97 -21.91 -15.53
N GLY A 107 -4.68 -20.79 -15.71
CA GLY A 107 -6.00 -20.75 -16.32
C GLY A 107 -7.16 -21.10 -15.38
N VAL A 108 -6.89 -21.38 -14.08
CA VAL A 108 -7.97 -21.60 -13.11
C VAL A 108 -8.81 -20.33 -12.95
N ARG A 109 -10.12 -20.52 -12.94
CA ARG A 109 -11.09 -19.46 -12.63
C ARG A 109 -11.95 -19.88 -11.45
N VAL A 110 -11.96 -19.07 -10.39
CA VAL A 110 -12.84 -19.22 -9.22
C VAL A 110 -13.94 -18.15 -9.33
N LEU A 111 -15.19 -18.59 -9.43
CA LEU A 111 -16.33 -17.73 -9.70
C LEU A 111 -17.33 -17.77 -8.55
N ALA A 112 -17.87 -16.62 -8.17
CA ALA A 112 -19.02 -16.56 -7.29
C ALA A 112 -20.22 -17.28 -7.91
N LYS A 113 -20.83 -18.17 -7.14
CA LYS A 113 -22.11 -18.80 -7.49
C LYS A 113 -23.20 -17.73 -7.58
N SER A 114 -23.91 -17.66 -8.71
CA SER A 114 -25.06 -16.76 -8.86
C SER A 114 -26.16 -17.12 -7.86
N GLY A 115 -26.81 -16.11 -7.28
CA GLY A 115 -27.79 -16.30 -6.20
C GLY A 115 -27.19 -16.66 -4.83
N ALA A 116 -25.86 -16.60 -4.66
CA ALA A 116 -25.18 -16.66 -3.36
C ALA A 116 -24.69 -15.25 -2.94
N PHE A 117 -23.92 -15.15 -1.86
CA PHE A 117 -23.35 -13.87 -1.36
C PHE A 117 -24.40 -12.85 -0.88
N HIS A 118 -25.47 -13.31 -0.20
CA HIS A 118 -26.54 -12.42 0.25
C HIS A 118 -26.12 -11.51 1.42
N GLY A 119 -25.18 -11.94 2.25
CA GLY A 119 -24.63 -11.14 3.33
C GLY A 119 -23.94 -9.89 2.77
N VAL A 120 -24.17 -8.75 3.41
CA VAL A 120 -23.61 -7.46 2.94
C VAL A 120 -22.09 -7.39 3.07
N ASN A 121 -21.50 -8.27 3.89
CA ASN A 121 -20.07 -8.40 4.15
C ASN A 121 -19.45 -9.68 3.55
N ASP A 122 -20.21 -10.42 2.72
CA ASP A 122 -19.74 -11.69 2.16
C ASP A 122 -18.54 -11.45 1.24
N ALA A 123 -17.53 -12.30 1.31
CA ALA A 123 -16.38 -12.23 0.42
C ALA A 123 -16.17 -13.55 -0.32
N LEU A 124 -15.55 -13.49 -1.51
CA LEU A 124 -15.17 -14.72 -2.22
C LEU A 124 -14.15 -15.52 -1.39
N PHE A 125 -13.15 -14.84 -0.84
CA PHE A 125 -12.21 -15.38 0.15
C PHE A 125 -12.15 -14.48 1.39
N SER A 126 -12.19 -15.07 2.59
CA SER A 126 -12.07 -14.35 3.85
C SER A 126 -11.19 -15.07 4.86
N THR A 127 -10.36 -14.33 5.61
CA THR A 127 -9.59 -14.89 6.75
C THR A 127 -10.39 -14.96 8.05
N ALA A 128 -11.57 -14.34 8.10
CA ALA A 128 -12.53 -14.50 9.20
C ALA A 128 -13.80 -15.24 8.72
N GLY A 129 -14.50 -15.84 9.69
CA GLY A 129 -15.79 -16.50 9.49
C GLY A 129 -16.91 -15.56 9.04
N GLU A 130 -18.13 -16.12 8.92
CA GLU A 130 -19.31 -15.55 8.25
C GLU A 130 -19.75 -14.14 8.71
N ASP A 131 -19.33 -13.66 9.88
CA ASP A 131 -19.77 -12.38 10.43
C ASP A 131 -18.62 -11.37 10.65
N GLY A 132 -17.36 -11.80 10.51
CA GLY A 132 -16.22 -10.96 10.83
C GLY A 132 -16.22 -10.44 12.27
N VAL A 133 -16.91 -11.12 13.20
CA VAL A 133 -16.96 -10.74 14.62
C VAL A 133 -15.71 -11.21 15.36
N GLU A 134 -15.07 -12.26 14.84
CA GLU A 134 -13.86 -12.80 15.44
C GLU A 134 -12.66 -11.87 15.22
N PRO A 135 -11.99 -11.40 16.29
CA PRO A 135 -10.89 -10.44 16.20
C PRO A 135 -9.59 -11.05 15.65
N ILE A 136 -9.52 -12.38 15.52
CA ILE A 136 -8.34 -13.11 15.08
C ILE A 136 -8.72 -13.98 13.88
N GLY A 137 -8.22 -13.60 12.71
CA GLY A 137 -8.29 -14.42 11.50
C GLY A 137 -7.16 -15.44 11.45
N SER A 138 -7.27 -16.38 10.52
CA SER A 138 -6.17 -17.28 10.16
C SER A 138 -4.94 -16.51 9.66
N HIS A 139 -3.77 -17.13 9.65
CA HIS A 139 -2.49 -16.45 9.37
C HIS A 139 -1.52 -17.38 8.63
N HIS A 140 -0.43 -16.82 8.07
CA HIS A 140 0.54 -17.59 7.29
C HIS A 140 -0.14 -18.33 6.12
N ILE A 141 -0.80 -17.58 5.23
CA ILE A 141 -1.48 -18.13 4.06
C ILE A 141 -0.88 -17.54 2.79
N ARG A 142 -0.69 -18.39 1.78
CA ARG A 142 -0.36 -17.96 0.43
C ARG A 142 -1.46 -18.34 -0.55
N LEU A 143 -1.85 -17.39 -1.38
CA LEU A 143 -2.68 -17.63 -2.55
C LEU A 143 -1.81 -17.33 -3.79
N GLU A 144 -1.49 -18.36 -4.57
CA GLU A 144 -0.50 -18.24 -5.64
C GLU A 144 -1.04 -18.77 -6.96
N GLY A 145 -0.85 -17.99 -8.03
CA GLY A 145 -1.28 -18.38 -9.37
C GLY A 145 -0.57 -17.59 -10.45
N THR A 146 -0.73 -18.01 -11.70
CA THR A 146 -0.39 -17.23 -12.89
C THR A 146 -1.50 -17.45 -13.89
N ASP A 147 -2.05 -16.38 -14.46
CA ASP A 147 -3.26 -16.46 -15.29
C ASP A 147 -4.43 -17.10 -14.52
N VAL A 148 -4.68 -16.61 -13.30
CA VAL A 148 -5.75 -17.08 -12.41
C VAL A 148 -6.72 -15.96 -12.16
N THR A 149 -8.02 -16.24 -12.28
CA THR A 149 -9.08 -15.23 -12.12
C THR A 149 -10.00 -15.60 -10.97
N PHE A 150 -10.19 -14.66 -10.04
CA PHE A 150 -11.23 -14.65 -9.03
C PHE A 150 -12.28 -13.63 -9.43
N ARG A 151 -13.52 -14.07 -9.68
CA ARG A 151 -14.56 -13.21 -10.20
C ARG A 151 -15.85 -13.35 -9.41
N MET A 152 -16.40 -12.22 -8.98
CA MET A 152 -17.73 -12.14 -8.38
C MET A 152 -18.77 -11.64 -9.39
N ASN A 153 -20.03 -11.51 -8.96
CA ASN A 153 -21.13 -11.08 -9.82
C ASN A 153 -21.66 -9.70 -9.37
N GLN A 154 -20.91 -8.64 -9.63
CA GLN A 154 -21.29 -7.25 -9.30
C GLN A 154 -22.73 -6.89 -9.66
N GLU A 155 -23.22 -7.35 -10.83
CA GLU A 155 -24.59 -7.13 -11.29
C GLU A 155 -25.64 -7.76 -10.36
N ASP A 156 -25.39 -8.95 -9.80
CA ASP A 156 -26.30 -9.60 -8.85
C ASP A 156 -26.51 -8.67 -7.63
N TYR A 157 -25.43 -8.11 -7.10
CA TYR A 157 -25.41 -7.37 -5.83
C TYR A 157 -26.03 -5.97 -5.91
N THR A 158 -26.27 -5.46 -7.13
CA THR A 158 -26.95 -4.18 -7.38
C THR A 158 -28.41 -4.36 -7.78
N SER A 159 -28.88 -5.61 -7.88
CA SER A 159 -30.27 -5.93 -8.21
C SER A 159 -31.20 -5.83 -6.99
N GLU A 160 -32.51 -5.79 -7.24
CA GLU A 160 -33.54 -5.81 -6.19
C GLU A 160 -33.56 -7.11 -5.35
N SER A 161 -32.85 -8.16 -5.79
CA SER A 161 -32.80 -9.45 -5.07
C SER A 161 -31.76 -9.46 -3.94
N TYR A 162 -30.99 -8.38 -3.78
CA TYR A 162 -29.94 -8.25 -2.78
C TYR A 162 -30.16 -7.00 -1.93
N GLU A 163 -29.82 -7.12 -0.65
CA GLU A 163 -29.71 -5.95 0.21
C GLU A 163 -28.58 -5.05 -0.33
N PRO A 164 -28.83 -3.74 -0.53
CA PRO A 164 -27.80 -2.80 -0.95
C PRO A 164 -26.63 -2.82 0.03
N GLY A 165 -25.41 -2.90 -0.50
CA GLY A 165 -24.19 -2.96 0.31
C GLY A 165 -22.96 -2.70 -0.53
N GLN A 166 -21.90 -2.22 0.13
CA GLN A 166 -20.62 -1.84 -0.49
C GLN A 166 -19.45 -2.71 0.03
N TRP A 167 -19.74 -3.83 0.71
CA TRP A 167 -18.75 -4.63 1.45
C TRP A 167 -18.68 -6.09 1.00
N ARG A 168 -19.15 -6.39 -0.21
CA ARG A 168 -19.01 -7.72 -0.82
C ARG A 168 -17.67 -7.83 -1.54
N HIS A 169 -16.61 -8.16 -0.82
CA HIS A 169 -15.22 -8.07 -1.31
C HIS A 169 -14.75 -9.32 -2.07
N THR A 170 -13.76 -9.20 -2.96
CA THR A 170 -13.14 -10.42 -3.52
C THR A 170 -12.29 -11.13 -2.46
N ILE A 171 -11.38 -10.39 -1.83
CA ILE A 171 -10.55 -10.89 -0.73
C ILE A 171 -10.75 -9.98 0.49
N ARG A 172 -11.12 -10.58 1.62
CA ARG A 172 -11.27 -9.88 2.90
C ARG A 172 -10.26 -10.41 3.92
N LEU A 173 -9.34 -9.54 4.32
CA LEU A 173 -8.32 -9.80 5.34
C LEU A 173 -8.67 -9.01 6.60
N THR A 174 -8.86 -9.71 7.71
CA THR A 174 -9.22 -9.11 8.99
C THR A 174 -8.58 -9.91 10.13
N GLY A 175 -7.96 -9.21 11.09
CA GLY A 175 -7.36 -9.82 12.28
C GLY A 175 -6.25 -10.84 11.97
N THR A 176 -5.59 -10.70 10.82
CA THR A 176 -4.70 -11.70 10.22
C THR A 176 -3.28 -11.18 10.05
N HIS A 177 -2.31 -12.09 9.93
CA HIS A 177 -0.94 -11.73 9.59
C HIS A 177 -0.21 -12.75 8.71
N HIS A 178 0.88 -12.33 8.08
CA HIS A 178 1.68 -13.13 7.15
C HIS A 178 0.84 -13.70 6.00
N ILE A 179 0.18 -12.82 5.26
CA ILE A 179 -0.61 -13.20 4.09
C ILE A 179 0.13 -12.79 2.84
N SER A 180 0.16 -13.67 1.84
CA SER A 180 0.63 -13.31 0.50
C SER A 180 -0.37 -13.70 -0.58
N VAL A 181 -0.57 -12.80 -1.54
CA VAL A 181 -1.44 -12.99 -2.70
C VAL A 181 -0.65 -12.64 -3.95
N ASN A 182 -0.42 -13.64 -4.80
CA ASN A 182 0.53 -13.55 -5.92
C ASN A 182 -0.11 -13.95 -7.24
N GLY A 183 -0.06 -13.06 -8.24
CA GLY A 183 -0.36 -13.40 -9.63
C GLY A 183 -1.84 -13.63 -9.94
N LEU A 184 -2.74 -13.01 -9.18
CA LEU A 184 -4.19 -13.18 -9.31
C LEU A 184 -4.85 -11.97 -9.97
N THR A 185 -5.86 -12.22 -10.80
CA THR A 185 -6.80 -11.21 -11.28
C THR A 185 -8.09 -11.28 -10.45
N LEU A 186 -8.47 -10.18 -9.82
CA LEU A 186 -9.66 -10.03 -8.97
C LEU A 186 -10.67 -9.16 -9.70
N GLN A 187 -11.92 -9.61 -9.83
CA GLN A 187 -12.91 -8.97 -10.70
C GLN A 187 -14.30 -8.90 -10.10
N ASN A 188 -15.00 -7.80 -10.39
CA ASN A 188 -16.47 -7.70 -10.34
C ASN A 188 -17.07 -7.98 -8.95
N SER A 189 -16.41 -7.50 -7.89
CA SER A 189 -16.97 -7.58 -6.53
C SER A 189 -18.01 -6.48 -6.29
N GLY A 190 -18.92 -6.72 -5.35
CA GLY A 190 -19.92 -5.74 -4.91
C GLY A 190 -19.38 -4.73 -3.88
N GLY A 191 -18.12 -4.86 -3.50
CA GLY A 191 -17.39 -3.93 -2.65
C GLY A 191 -16.00 -3.72 -3.22
N ASP A 192 -14.98 -4.01 -2.41
CA ASP A 192 -13.57 -3.81 -2.80
C ASP A 192 -12.95 -5.06 -3.45
N GLY A 193 -11.89 -4.87 -4.22
CA GLY A 193 -11.05 -5.96 -4.70
C GLY A 193 -10.35 -6.67 -3.55
N VAL A 194 -9.61 -5.92 -2.75
CA VAL A 194 -9.00 -6.40 -1.50
C VAL A 194 -9.39 -5.46 -0.35
N TYR A 195 -9.86 -6.02 0.75
CA TYR A 195 -10.10 -5.28 1.99
C TYR A 195 -9.14 -5.76 3.07
N ILE A 196 -8.45 -4.85 3.76
CA ILE A 196 -7.50 -5.15 4.83
C ILE A 196 -7.85 -4.30 6.06
N GLY A 197 -8.26 -4.94 7.14
CA GLY A 197 -8.53 -4.27 8.41
C GLY A 197 -9.82 -4.75 9.06
N HIS A 198 -10.67 -3.84 9.53
CA HIS A 198 -11.71 -4.07 10.56
C HIS A 198 -11.12 -4.47 11.92
N PHE A 199 -10.28 -5.49 11.94
CA PHE A 199 -9.34 -5.79 13.01
C PHE A 199 -7.90 -5.70 12.49
N PRO A 200 -6.93 -5.33 13.33
CA PRO A 200 -5.55 -5.09 12.90
C PRO A 200 -4.96 -6.24 12.09
N CYS A 201 -4.40 -5.92 10.94
CA CYS A 201 -3.64 -6.85 10.10
C CYS A 201 -2.13 -6.54 10.13
N SER A 202 -1.28 -7.54 9.93
CA SER A 202 0.15 -7.27 9.70
C SER A 202 0.84 -8.16 8.68
N ASP A 203 1.92 -7.65 8.09
CA ASP A 203 2.81 -8.43 7.21
C ASP A 203 2.04 -9.03 6.02
N ILE A 204 1.41 -8.15 5.25
CA ILE A 204 0.61 -8.49 4.08
C ILE A 204 1.40 -8.15 2.82
N HIS A 205 1.50 -9.10 1.90
CA HIS A 205 2.20 -8.94 0.63
C HIS A 205 1.27 -9.23 -0.55
N LEU A 206 0.96 -8.20 -1.32
CA LEU A 206 0.18 -8.32 -2.56
C LEU A 206 1.12 -8.05 -3.72
N ASN A 207 1.26 -9.02 -4.62
CA ASN A 207 2.20 -8.86 -5.71
C ASN A 207 1.66 -9.41 -7.03
N ASN A 208 1.90 -8.65 -8.10
CA ASN A 208 1.44 -9.00 -9.44
C ASN A 208 -0.07 -9.29 -9.46
N ILE A 209 -0.85 -8.50 -8.73
CA ILE A 209 -2.31 -8.61 -8.75
C ILE A 209 -2.92 -7.58 -9.68
N THR A 210 -4.04 -7.93 -10.31
CA THR A 210 -4.89 -6.98 -11.03
C THR A 210 -6.25 -6.96 -10.36
N ALA A 211 -6.63 -5.85 -9.75
CA ALA A 211 -7.97 -5.62 -9.22
C ALA A 211 -8.74 -4.74 -10.22
N GLU A 212 -9.84 -5.27 -10.75
CA GLU A 212 -10.55 -4.68 -11.88
C GLU A 212 -12.06 -4.69 -11.70
N ASN A 213 -12.68 -3.55 -12.01
CA ASN A 213 -14.14 -3.41 -12.08
C ASN A 213 -14.82 -3.80 -10.76
N HIS A 214 -14.34 -3.21 -9.66
CA HIS A 214 -14.96 -3.35 -8.34
C HIS A 214 -15.96 -2.23 -8.10
N PHE A 215 -17.06 -2.52 -7.41
CA PHE A 215 -18.13 -1.55 -7.16
C PHE A 215 -17.67 -0.35 -6.34
N ARG A 216 -16.72 -0.58 -5.42
CA ARG A 216 -16.19 0.44 -4.51
C ARG A 216 -14.71 0.73 -4.79
N GLN A 217 -13.77 0.10 -4.07
CA GLN A 217 -12.34 0.36 -4.26
C GLN A 217 -11.60 -0.82 -4.90
N GLY A 218 -10.44 -0.56 -5.50
CA GLY A 218 -9.50 -1.61 -5.89
C GLY A 218 -8.93 -2.30 -4.65
N ILE A 219 -8.48 -1.49 -3.68
CA ILE A 219 -8.05 -1.93 -2.36
C ILE A 219 -8.40 -0.90 -1.27
N SER A 220 -8.90 -1.38 -0.13
CA SER A 220 -9.07 -0.58 1.09
C SER A 220 -8.21 -1.09 2.23
N ILE A 221 -7.54 -0.19 2.94
CA ILE A 221 -6.76 -0.49 4.14
C ILE A 221 -7.25 0.40 5.29
N THR A 222 -7.84 -0.22 6.30
CA THR A 222 -8.44 0.49 7.44
C THR A 222 -7.64 0.31 8.73
N ASP A 223 -6.90 -0.78 8.88
CA ASP A 223 -6.10 -1.05 10.08
C ASP A 223 -5.03 -2.10 9.78
N ALA A 224 -3.82 -1.64 9.42
CA ALA A 224 -2.72 -2.52 9.08
C ALA A 224 -1.33 -1.94 9.34
N GLU A 225 -0.39 -2.85 9.58
CA GLU A 225 1.03 -2.57 9.69
C GLU A 225 1.85 -3.49 8.78
N ASN A 226 2.88 -2.97 8.10
CA ASN A 226 3.73 -3.74 7.18
C ASN A 226 2.93 -4.33 6.00
N VAL A 227 2.41 -3.47 5.13
CA VAL A 227 1.74 -3.88 3.89
C VAL A 227 2.60 -3.49 2.71
N LEU A 228 2.97 -4.48 1.88
CA LEU A 228 3.67 -4.26 0.62
C LEU A 228 2.75 -4.66 -0.54
N VAL A 229 2.45 -3.70 -1.40
CA VAL A 229 1.77 -3.90 -2.67
C VAL A 229 2.76 -3.58 -3.79
N GLU A 230 3.01 -4.52 -4.69
CA GLU A 230 3.98 -4.29 -5.77
C GLU A 230 3.60 -4.93 -7.11
N ASN A 231 4.08 -4.33 -8.20
CA ASN A 231 3.87 -4.81 -9.58
C ASN A 231 2.39 -5.02 -9.92
N SER A 232 1.50 -4.19 -9.37
CA SER A 232 0.07 -4.44 -9.37
C SER A 232 -0.71 -3.36 -10.14
N ILE A 233 -1.95 -3.69 -10.50
CA ILE A 233 -2.84 -2.80 -11.26
C ILE A 233 -4.18 -2.71 -10.53
N PHE A 234 -4.67 -1.48 -10.31
CA PHE A 234 -5.99 -1.20 -9.74
C PHE A 234 -6.76 -0.30 -10.70
N ARG A 235 -7.82 -0.82 -11.33
CA ARG A 235 -8.51 -0.11 -12.41
C ARG A 235 -10.00 -0.32 -12.49
N ASN A 236 -10.66 0.57 -13.23
CA ASN A 236 -12.07 0.46 -13.62
C ASN A 236 -13.03 0.41 -12.42
N THR A 237 -12.67 0.93 -11.24
CA THR A 237 -13.63 0.96 -10.13
C THR A 237 -14.77 1.91 -10.44
N ALA A 238 -16.01 1.44 -10.26
CA ALA A 238 -17.21 2.18 -10.62
C ALA A 238 -18.42 1.63 -9.86
N GLY A 239 -19.19 2.50 -9.22
CA GLY A 239 -20.41 2.12 -8.51
C GLY A 239 -20.69 2.92 -7.24
N THR A 240 -19.66 3.45 -6.59
CA THR A 240 -19.76 4.35 -5.44
C THR A 240 -19.09 5.70 -5.71
N ILE A 241 -19.58 6.75 -5.06
CA ILE A 241 -18.91 8.05 -5.05
C ILE A 241 -17.48 7.88 -4.49
N LEU A 242 -16.49 8.45 -5.20
CA LEU A 242 -15.05 8.33 -4.93
C LEU A 242 -14.42 6.95 -5.24
N GLY A 243 -15.08 6.05 -5.97
CA GLY A 243 -14.53 4.74 -6.37
C GLY A 243 -13.08 4.84 -6.84
N ALA A 244 -12.15 4.32 -6.05
CA ALA A 244 -10.74 4.63 -6.08
C ALA A 244 -9.88 3.38 -6.31
N GLY A 245 -8.69 3.58 -6.86
CA GLY A 245 -7.73 2.51 -6.99
C GLY A 245 -7.27 1.98 -5.63
N VAL A 246 -6.90 2.89 -4.72
CA VAL A 246 -6.61 2.61 -3.30
C VAL A 246 -7.31 3.61 -2.38
N ASP A 247 -7.78 3.11 -1.23
CA ASP A 247 -8.34 3.90 -0.14
C ASP A 247 -7.67 3.55 1.19
N LEU A 248 -6.95 4.51 1.79
CA LEU A 248 -6.43 4.40 3.15
C LEU A 248 -7.38 5.14 4.09
N GLU A 249 -8.23 4.38 4.79
CA GLU A 249 -9.41 4.88 5.49
C GLU A 249 -9.56 4.24 6.88
N PRO A 250 -8.75 4.67 7.86
CA PRO A 250 -8.86 4.18 9.23
C PRO A 250 -10.24 4.49 9.82
N ASN A 251 -10.88 3.49 10.44
CA ASN A 251 -12.23 3.62 10.98
C ASN A 251 -12.29 4.05 12.46
N HIS A 252 -11.13 4.20 13.11
CA HIS A 252 -11.03 4.63 14.51
C HIS A 252 -9.65 5.22 14.83
N ALA A 253 -9.55 5.98 15.92
CA ALA A 253 -8.32 6.68 16.33
C ALA A 253 -7.13 5.77 16.68
N GLY A 254 -7.40 4.51 17.04
CA GLY A 254 -6.38 3.50 17.34
C GLY A 254 -5.92 2.67 16.13
N ALA A 255 -6.41 2.97 14.93
CA ALA A 255 -6.10 2.18 13.74
C ALA A 255 -4.67 2.43 13.29
N LYS A 256 -4.02 1.38 12.78
CA LYS A 256 -2.66 1.48 12.24
C LYS A 256 -2.70 1.75 10.74
N ILE A 257 -1.90 2.72 10.31
CA ILE A 257 -1.58 3.01 8.91
C ILE A 257 -0.05 3.12 8.83
N LYS A 258 0.62 1.99 9.04
CA LYS A 258 2.06 1.95 9.34
C LYS A 258 2.82 1.05 8.38
N ASN A 259 3.92 1.55 7.81
CA ASN A 259 4.76 0.83 6.86
C ASN A 259 3.95 0.25 5.70
N ILE A 260 3.14 1.09 5.04
CA ILE A 260 2.35 0.72 3.87
C ILE A 260 3.08 1.23 2.63
N ALA A 261 3.39 0.35 1.69
CA ALA A 261 4.12 0.70 0.48
C ALA A 261 3.42 0.16 -0.77
N PHE A 262 3.27 1.04 -1.77
CA PHE A 262 2.88 0.71 -3.15
C PHE A 262 4.07 0.97 -4.06
N ILE A 263 4.58 -0.07 -4.72
CA ILE A 263 5.80 -0.01 -5.54
C ILE A 263 5.50 -0.52 -6.95
N ASN A 264 5.90 0.21 -7.99
CA ASN A 264 5.67 -0.22 -9.38
C ASN A 264 4.19 -0.58 -9.64
N THR A 265 3.28 0.31 -9.26
CA THR A 265 1.83 0.07 -9.29
C THR A 265 1.13 1.07 -10.20
N ILE A 266 0.11 0.61 -10.92
CA ILE A 266 -0.68 1.41 -11.85
C ILE A 266 -2.09 1.58 -11.31
N PHE A 267 -2.58 2.82 -11.29
CA PHE A 267 -3.95 3.18 -10.96
C PHE A 267 -4.59 3.86 -12.18
N SER A 268 -5.53 3.22 -12.86
CA SER A 268 -6.09 3.77 -14.11
C SER A 268 -7.61 3.62 -14.18
N ASP A 269 -8.25 4.53 -14.90
CA ASP A 269 -9.67 4.41 -15.29
C ASP A 269 -10.65 4.20 -14.11
N ASN A 270 -10.28 4.61 -12.90
CA ASN A 270 -11.16 4.61 -11.74
C ASN A 270 -12.09 5.84 -11.81
N ASP A 271 -13.38 5.67 -11.50
CA ASP A 271 -14.39 6.73 -11.57
C ASP A 271 -14.09 7.88 -10.57
N GLY A 272 -13.43 7.53 -9.46
CA GLY A 272 -12.85 8.44 -8.47
C GLY A 272 -11.32 8.54 -8.58
N TYR A 273 -10.66 8.62 -7.42
CA TYR A 273 -9.22 8.86 -7.33
C TYR A 273 -8.38 7.61 -7.61
N GLY A 274 -7.21 7.74 -8.21
CA GLY A 274 -6.24 6.66 -8.24
C GLY A 274 -5.76 6.33 -6.84
N VAL A 275 -5.49 7.38 -6.04
CA VAL A 275 -5.08 7.26 -4.65
C VAL A 275 -5.92 8.17 -3.75
N LEU A 276 -6.68 7.57 -2.84
CA LEU A 276 -7.44 8.23 -1.78
C LEU A 276 -6.80 7.90 -0.43
N ILE A 277 -6.27 8.91 0.25
CA ILE A 277 -5.82 8.80 1.65
C ILE A 277 -6.74 9.70 2.47
N TRP A 278 -7.64 9.10 3.25
CA TRP A 278 -8.67 9.83 3.99
C TRP A 278 -8.62 9.44 5.47
N LEU A 279 -8.07 10.32 6.32
CA LEU A 279 -7.72 9.97 7.72
C LEU A 279 -8.56 10.70 8.79
N PRO A 280 -9.90 10.78 8.69
CA PRO A 280 -10.72 11.64 9.54
C PRO A 280 -10.75 11.24 11.01
N TYR A 281 -10.41 9.99 11.32
CA TYR A 281 -10.43 9.45 12.69
C TYR A 281 -9.07 9.50 13.39
N LEU A 282 -7.99 9.75 12.67
CA LEU A 282 -6.66 9.86 13.28
C LEU A 282 -6.39 11.31 13.71
N ASP A 283 -5.71 11.45 14.84
CA ASP A 283 -5.38 12.75 15.42
C ASP A 283 -3.92 12.79 15.91
N PRO A 284 -3.41 13.92 16.44
CA PRO A 284 -2.01 14.00 16.88
C PRO A 284 -1.63 13.07 18.04
N THR A 285 -2.60 12.40 18.69
CA THR A 285 -2.39 11.39 19.73
C THR A 285 -2.35 9.95 19.20
N SER A 286 -2.81 9.73 17.96
CA SER A 286 -2.70 8.45 17.26
C SER A 286 -1.24 8.08 16.97
N GLU A 287 -1.01 6.80 16.67
CA GLU A 287 0.32 6.33 16.25
C GLU A 287 0.75 7.01 14.94
N PRO A 288 2.03 7.43 14.79
CA PRO A 288 2.49 8.09 13.58
C PRO A 288 2.41 7.19 12.34
N ILE A 289 1.75 7.68 11.29
CA ILE A 289 1.58 6.95 10.03
C ILE A 289 2.87 6.87 9.22
N GLU A 290 2.97 5.86 8.37
CA GLU A 290 4.08 5.73 7.42
C GLU A 290 3.62 5.07 6.12
N VAL A 291 3.58 5.88 5.05
CA VAL A 291 3.08 5.47 3.73
C VAL A 291 4.08 5.84 2.63
N LEU A 292 4.27 4.95 1.66
CA LEU A 292 5.14 5.15 0.49
C LEU A 292 4.39 4.78 -0.79
N PHE A 293 4.44 5.67 -1.78
CA PHE A 293 4.15 5.38 -3.19
C PHE A 293 5.44 5.57 -3.98
N GLN A 294 5.88 4.56 -4.70
CA GLN A 294 7.14 4.59 -5.41
C GLN A 294 7.05 3.96 -6.80
N ASP A 295 7.63 4.60 -7.82
CA ASP A 295 7.63 4.10 -9.20
C ASP A 295 6.21 3.82 -9.73
N CYS A 296 5.22 4.62 -9.32
CA CYS A 296 3.81 4.42 -9.66
C CYS A 296 3.34 5.31 -10.81
N LEU A 297 2.27 4.87 -11.48
CA LEU A 297 1.56 5.61 -12.51
C LEU A 297 0.09 5.79 -12.10
N ILE A 298 -0.40 7.03 -12.16
CA ILE A 298 -1.81 7.38 -11.90
C ILE A 298 -2.38 8.03 -13.17
N GLU A 299 -3.34 7.34 -13.80
CA GLU A 299 -4.06 7.74 -15.03
C GLU A 299 -5.58 7.70 -14.81
N CYS A 300 -6.05 8.46 -13.84
CA CYS A 300 -7.47 8.69 -13.51
C CYS A 300 -7.57 9.99 -12.69
N THR A 301 -8.63 10.22 -11.90
CA THR A 301 -8.63 11.36 -10.97
C THR A 301 -7.44 11.19 -10.02
N GLY A 302 -6.60 12.20 -9.80
CA GLY A 302 -5.22 12.03 -9.29
C GLY A 302 -5.06 11.43 -7.88
N MET A 303 -4.42 12.18 -7.00
CA MET A 303 -4.17 11.78 -5.60
C MET A 303 -4.81 12.78 -4.65
N VAL A 304 -5.55 12.28 -3.66
CA VAL A 304 -6.05 13.11 -2.56
C VAL A 304 -5.47 12.64 -1.22
N ILE A 305 -4.99 13.60 -0.44
CA ILE A 305 -4.55 13.41 0.94
C ILE A 305 -5.42 14.30 1.82
N GLY A 306 -6.40 13.69 2.46
CA GLY A 306 -7.46 14.36 3.17
C GLY A 306 -7.48 14.06 4.66
N ARG A 307 -7.79 15.08 5.47
CA ARG A 307 -7.96 15.00 6.92
C ARG A 307 -6.74 14.42 7.66
N ALA A 308 -5.56 14.45 7.04
CA ALA A 308 -4.33 13.94 7.63
C ALA A 308 -3.86 14.88 8.75
N ASN A 309 -4.42 14.68 9.94
CA ASN A 309 -4.08 15.41 11.16
C ASN A 309 -3.40 14.52 12.21
N VAL A 310 -2.42 13.74 11.77
CA VAL A 310 -1.74 12.73 12.59
C VAL A 310 -0.22 12.89 12.44
N GLY A 311 0.56 12.44 13.42
CA GLY A 311 2.01 12.37 13.27
C GLY A 311 2.41 11.43 12.12
N GLY A 312 3.65 11.55 11.65
CA GLY A 312 4.22 10.62 10.68
C GLY A 312 4.42 11.21 9.30
N ARG A 313 4.45 10.36 8.27
CA ARG A 313 4.79 10.80 6.91
C ARG A 313 4.14 10.00 5.79
N ILE A 314 3.94 10.68 4.67
CA ILE A 314 3.57 10.12 3.38
C ILE A 314 4.65 10.52 2.36
N ILE A 315 5.22 9.56 1.65
CA ILE A 315 6.25 9.78 0.64
C ILE A 315 5.71 9.34 -0.71
N VAL A 316 5.86 10.19 -1.72
CA VAL A 316 5.49 9.96 -3.10
C VAL A 316 6.72 10.20 -3.95
N ASP A 317 7.38 9.14 -4.40
CA ASP A 317 8.69 9.20 -5.05
C ASP A 317 8.70 8.54 -6.44
N ARG A 318 9.17 9.24 -7.47
CA ARG A 318 9.16 8.74 -8.86
C ARG A 318 7.76 8.30 -9.31
N VAL A 319 6.78 9.15 -9.06
CA VAL A 319 5.39 8.93 -9.50
C VAL A 319 5.07 9.82 -10.69
N THR A 320 4.31 9.30 -11.64
CA THR A 320 3.70 10.08 -12.72
C THR A 320 2.20 10.13 -12.51
N ILE A 321 1.63 11.33 -12.50
CA ILE A 321 0.18 11.56 -12.53
C ILE A 321 -0.13 12.27 -13.84
N GLN A 322 -0.98 11.66 -14.67
CA GLN A 322 -1.27 12.22 -15.99
C GLN A 322 -2.71 12.01 -16.43
N ASN A 323 -3.11 12.81 -17.42
CA ASN A 323 -4.42 12.73 -18.06
C ASN A 323 -5.59 12.95 -17.08
N THR A 324 -5.45 13.87 -16.14
CA THR A 324 -6.44 14.12 -15.08
C THR A 324 -7.31 15.34 -15.42
N ASP A 325 -8.63 15.19 -15.30
CA ASP A 325 -9.56 16.30 -15.54
C ASP A 325 -9.58 17.32 -14.40
N LEU A 326 -9.42 16.82 -13.16
CA LEU A 326 -9.24 17.62 -11.94
C LEU A 326 -7.75 17.79 -11.61
N GLY A 327 -7.47 18.43 -10.47
CA GLY A 327 -6.13 18.54 -9.91
C GLY A 327 -5.44 17.18 -9.82
N ALA A 328 -4.12 17.20 -9.97
CA ALA A 328 -3.33 15.99 -9.85
C ALA A 328 -3.13 15.60 -8.38
N ILE A 329 -2.99 16.61 -7.52
CA ILE A 329 -2.80 16.46 -6.08
C ILE A 329 -3.76 17.38 -5.36
N ASP A 330 -4.60 16.80 -4.52
CA ASP A 330 -5.52 17.50 -3.64
C ASP A 330 -5.15 17.26 -2.17
N LEU A 331 -4.79 18.33 -1.46
CA LEU A 331 -4.50 18.30 -0.03
C LEU A 331 -5.66 18.94 0.72
N VAL A 332 -6.51 18.13 1.34
CA VAL A 332 -7.77 18.60 1.96
C VAL A 332 -7.68 18.50 3.47
N ASP A 333 -7.72 19.63 4.18
CA ASP A 333 -7.60 19.68 5.64
C ASP A 333 -6.40 18.89 6.20
N LYS A 334 -5.31 18.86 5.41
CA LYS A 334 -4.04 18.21 5.73
C LYS A 334 -3.24 19.11 6.68
N SER A 335 -2.84 18.60 7.84
CA SER A 335 -2.21 19.42 8.89
C SER A 335 -0.68 19.37 8.87
N ILE A 336 -0.04 20.30 9.57
CA ILE A 336 1.42 20.31 9.80
C ILE A 336 1.95 19.05 10.51
N HIS A 337 1.10 18.27 11.18
CA HIS A 337 1.54 17.09 11.93
C HIS A 337 1.99 15.96 11.00
N THR A 338 1.35 15.82 9.83
CA THR A 338 1.71 14.82 8.83
C THR A 338 2.68 15.43 7.82
N ARG A 339 3.90 14.90 7.72
CA ARG A 339 4.82 15.32 6.65
C ARG A 339 4.42 14.67 5.32
N VAL A 340 4.30 15.45 4.25
CA VAL A 340 4.07 14.92 2.90
C VAL A 340 5.25 15.30 2.02
N GLU A 341 5.90 14.31 1.42
CA GLU A 341 7.08 14.50 0.58
C GLU A 341 6.83 13.99 -0.83
N PHE A 342 6.81 14.90 -1.79
CA PHE A 342 6.81 14.58 -3.21
C PHE A 342 8.24 14.68 -3.72
N SER A 343 8.76 13.61 -4.33
CA SER A 343 10.11 13.55 -4.87
C SER A 343 10.10 12.99 -6.29
N ASN A 344 10.75 13.66 -7.24
CA ASN A 344 10.80 13.20 -8.64
C ASN A 344 9.40 12.94 -9.22
N LEU A 345 8.44 13.77 -8.84
CA LEU A 345 7.04 13.68 -9.25
C LEU A 345 6.86 14.34 -10.61
N THR A 346 6.14 13.70 -11.52
CA THR A 346 5.79 14.25 -12.83
C THR A 346 4.28 14.41 -12.95
N LEU A 347 3.82 15.63 -13.21
CA LEU A 347 2.43 15.97 -13.50
C LEU A 347 2.32 16.35 -14.98
N ARG A 348 1.51 15.64 -15.76
CA ARG A 348 1.34 15.92 -17.21
C ARG A 348 -0.12 15.94 -17.60
N GLU A 349 -0.52 16.96 -18.35
CA GLU A 349 -1.90 17.07 -18.85
C GLU A 349 -2.92 16.90 -17.70
N THR A 350 -2.68 17.60 -16.61
CA THR A 350 -3.51 17.57 -15.41
C THR A 350 -4.39 18.81 -15.32
N ALA A 351 -5.43 18.75 -14.50
CA ALA A 351 -6.39 19.83 -14.33
C ALA A 351 -6.96 20.32 -15.68
N ARG A 352 -7.36 19.40 -16.57
CA ARG A 352 -7.76 19.71 -17.95
C ARG A 352 -9.09 20.46 -18.06
N LEU A 353 -9.94 20.41 -17.03
CA LEU A 353 -11.19 21.16 -17.03
C LEU A 353 -10.95 22.65 -16.83
N ASP A 354 -11.69 23.47 -17.59
CA ASP A 354 -11.68 24.94 -17.44
C ASP A 354 -12.58 25.35 -16.27
N LEU A 355 -12.09 25.13 -15.05
CA LEU A 355 -12.75 25.50 -13.80
C LEU A 355 -11.96 26.60 -13.11
N GLU A 356 -12.66 27.66 -12.69
CA GLU A 356 -12.05 28.78 -11.98
C GLU A 356 -11.33 28.29 -10.70
N GLY A 357 -10.05 28.64 -10.56
CA GLY A 357 -9.23 28.28 -9.40
C GLY A 357 -8.62 26.88 -9.41
N LEU A 358 -8.92 26.06 -10.43
CA LEU A 358 -8.34 24.71 -10.58
C LEU A 358 -6.86 24.81 -10.97
N THR A 359 -6.01 24.12 -10.21
CA THR A 359 -4.56 24.04 -10.50
C THR A 359 -4.07 22.59 -10.39
N PRO A 360 -2.90 22.26 -10.95
CA PRO A 360 -2.31 20.92 -10.82
C PRO A 360 -2.11 20.44 -9.38
N ILE A 361 -1.77 21.33 -8.45
CA ILE A 361 -1.55 21.02 -7.03
C ILE A 361 -2.39 21.96 -6.17
N MET A 362 -3.36 21.40 -5.43
CA MET A 362 -4.30 22.20 -4.66
C MET A 362 -4.21 21.86 -3.18
N LEU A 363 -4.27 22.89 -2.36
CA LEU A 363 -4.47 22.78 -0.92
C LEU A 363 -5.72 23.51 -0.50
N TYR A 364 -6.58 22.81 0.24
CA TYR A 364 -7.86 23.31 0.74
C TYR A 364 -7.94 23.12 2.25
N GLY A 365 -7.82 24.21 3.00
CA GLY A 365 -8.06 24.27 4.44
C GLY A 365 -9.48 24.77 4.75
N GLN A 366 -10.41 23.85 5.01
CA GLN A 366 -11.78 24.18 5.40
C GLN A 366 -11.95 24.23 6.93
N ASN A 367 -11.13 23.50 7.68
CA ASN A 367 -11.21 23.45 9.13
C ASN A 367 -10.35 24.56 9.77
N PRO A 368 -10.97 25.59 10.38
CA PRO A 368 -10.24 26.72 10.96
C PRO A 368 -9.48 26.37 12.24
N ASN A 369 -9.48 25.12 12.69
CA ASN A 369 -8.74 24.67 13.88
C ASN A 369 -7.49 23.86 13.52
N ILE A 370 -7.15 23.74 12.23
CA ILE A 370 -6.01 22.99 11.75
C ILE A 370 -4.99 23.95 11.14
N GLU A 371 -3.74 23.83 11.56
CA GLU A 371 -2.61 24.46 10.88
C GLU A 371 -2.19 23.57 9.70
N HIS A 372 -2.14 24.12 8.49
CA HIS A 372 -1.81 23.40 7.27
C HIS A 372 -0.33 23.56 6.91
N GLY A 373 0.33 22.53 6.35
CA GLY A 373 1.74 22.66 5.99
C GLY A 373 2.57 21.39 6.06
N ASN A 374 3.88 21.52 6.34
CA ASN A 374 4.83 20.40 6.39
C ASN A 374 4.83 19.59 5.09
N ILE A 375 5.05 20.30 3.98
CA ILE A 375 5.07 19.76 2.62
C ILE A 375 6.48 19.95 2.05
N ARG A 376 6.99 18.91 1.39
CA ARG A 376 8.25 18.95 0.64
C ARG A 376 7.98 18.64 -0.82
N LEU A 377 8.38 19.54 -1.71
CA LEU A 377 8.30 19.39 -3.16
C LEU A 377 9.72 19.28 -3.69
N ASN A 378 10.25 18.08 -3.87
CA ASN A 378 11.63 17.90 -4.33
C ASN A 378 11.60 17.44 -5.78
N ASN A 379 12.10 18.27 -6.70
CA ASN A 379 12.18 17.87 -8.11
C ASN A 379 10.81 17.51 -8.70
N VAL A 380 9.80 18.36 -8.45
CA VAL A 380 8.46 18.21 -9.02
C VAL A 380 8.46 18.85 -10.40
N PHE A 381 8.00 18.12 -11.41
CA PHE A 381 7.84 18.63 -12.76
C PHE A 381 6.37 18.72 -13.12
N VAL A 382 5.96 19.88 -13.63
CA VAL A 382 4.60 20.16 -14.07
C VAL A 382 4.65 20.56 -15.54
N GLN A 383 4.02 19.75 -16.39
CA GLN A 383 3.74 20.11 -17.76
C GLN A 383 2.29 20.63 -17.82
N ASP A 384 2.13 21.93 -18.00
CA ASP A 384 0.85 22.62 -18.07
C ASP A 384 0.82 23.50 -19.34
N ASN A 385 -0.38 23.78 -19.84
CA ASN A 385 -0.58 24.66 -20.99
C ASN A 385 -1.67 25.72 -20.74
N GLY A 386 -2.18 25.79 -19.51
CA GLY A 386 -3.17 26.78 -19.08
C GLY A 386 -2.53 28.02 -18.46
N ASN A 387 -3.11 29.19 -18.71
CA ASN A 387 -2.73 30.44 -18.07
C ASN A 387 -3.23 30.51 -16.61
N ARG A 388 -2.55 29.80 -15.71
CA ARG A 388 -2.93 29.66 -14.31
C ARG A 388 -1.74 29.38 -13.40
N ALA A 389 -1.98 29.38 -12.10
CA ALA A 389 -0.98 28.96 -11.13
C ALA A 389 -0.75 27.43 -11.20
N VAL A 390 0.49 26.99 -10.96
CA VAL A 390 0.82 25.55 -10.87
C VAL A 390 0.42 24.93 -9.55
N MET A 391 0.29 25.78 -8.52
CA MET A 391 -0.15 25.40 -7.19
C MET A 391 -1.04 26.50 -6.62
N SER A 392 -2.15 26.10 -6.03
CA SER A 392 -3.02 27.00 -5.26
C SER A 392 -3.17 26.52 -3.81
N ALA A 393 -3.30 27.48 -2.90
CA ALA A 393 -3.60 27.21 -1.50
C ALA A 393 -4.72 28.15 -1.04
N TRP A 394 -5.83 27.54 -0.59
CA TRP A 394 -7.03 28.22 -0.16
C TRP A 394 -7.41 27.81 1.25
N GLU A 395 -7.68 28.79 2.10
CA GLU A 395 -8.19 28.59 3.45
C GLU A 395 -9.51 29.35 3.65
N TYR A 396 -10.40 28.81 4.49
CA TYR A 396 -11.59 29.53 4.90
C TYR A 396 -11.19 30.82 5.64
N VAL A 397 -11.90 31.93 5.39
CA VAL A 397 -11.55 33.32 5.81
C VAL A 397 -11.27 33.51 7.31
N TRP A 398 -11.63 32.52 8.15
CA TRP A 398 -11.44 32.51 9.60
C TRP A 398 -10.47 31.45 10.10
N SER A 399 -9.76 30.76 9.20
CA SER A 399 -8.66 29.88 9.54
C SER A 399 -7.45 30.71 9.96
N PRO A 400 -6.93 30.54 11.19
CA PRO A 400 -5.80 31.29 11.71
C PRO A 400 -4.43 30.75 11.24
N GLY A 401 -4.41 29.62 10.52
CA GLY A 401 -3.19 28.86 10.23
C GLY A 401 -2.33 29.47 9.13
N GLY A 402 -2.79 29.47 7.89
CA GLY A 402 -1.90 29.65 6.76
C GLY A 402 -1.04 28.42 6.46
N LEU A 403 -0.39 28.46 5.30
CA LEU A 403 0.45 27.36 4.82
C LEU A 403 1.86 27.44 5.43
N HIS A 404 2.17 26.53 6.34
CA HIS A 404 3.45 26.49 7.06
C HIS A 404 4.44 25.46 6.50
N ASP A 405 5.72 25.68 6.81
CA ASP A 405 6.82 24.74 6.56
C ASP A 405 6.68 24.02 5.21
N THR A 406 6.50 24.79 4.15
CA THR A 406 6.31 24.26 2.79
C THR A 406 7.48 24.70 1.94
N GLN A 407 8.28 23.74 1.48
CA GLN A 407 9.58 24.01 0.88
C GLN A 407 9.82 23.10 -0.31
N GLY A 408 10.56 23.59 -1.31
CA GLY A 408 10.85 22.76 -2.47
C GLY A 408 11.23 23.45 -3.77
N THR A 409 11.45 22.63 -4.80
CA THR A 409 11.70 23.00 -6.17
C THR A 409 10.60 22.44 -7.08
N VAL A 410 10.01 23.32 -7.89
CA VAL A 410 9.01 22.98 -8.91
C VAL A 410 9.52 23.50 -10.26
N PHE A 411 9.60 22.59 -11.22
CA PHE A 411 9.97 22.87 -12.60
C PHE A 411 8.72 22.86 -13.47
N VAL A 412 8.53 23.90 -14.28
CA VAL A 412 7.33 24.05 -15.09
C VAL A 412 7.72 24.11 -16.56
N GLU A 413 7.09 23.25 -17.36
CA GLU A 413 7.02 23.40 -18.81
C GLU A 413 5.64 23.97 -19.15
N ASP A 414 5.57 25.29 -19.24
CA ASP A 414 4.37 26.06 -19.63
C ASP A 414 4.83 27.31 -20.40
N PRO A 415 4.25 27.62 -21.58
CA PRO A 415 4.49 28.86 -22.29
C PRO A 415 3.92 30.13 -21.61
N GLU A 416 2.95 30.03 -20.69
CA GLU A 416 2.21 31.18 -20.17
C GLU A 416 2.44 31.53 -18.67
N GLY A 417 2.93 30.61 -17.82
CA GLY A 417 3.10 30.89 -16.39
C GLY A 417 4.06 30.01 -15.57
N THR A 418 4.73 30.64 -14.58
CA THR A 418 5.47 29.97 -13.48
C THR A 418 5.20 30.67 -12.14
N TRP A 419 4.01 30.52 -11.58
CA TRP A 419 3.75 31.05 -10.25
C TRP A 419 2.79 30.16 -9.46
N ALA A 420 2.78 30.35 -8.13
CA ALA A 420 1.79 29.78 -7.23
C ALA A 420 0.83 30.88 -6.76
N ASP A 421 -0.47 30.59 -6.70
CA ASP A 421 -1.49 31.47 -6.14
C ASP A 421 -1.75 31.08 -4.69
N LEU A 422 -0.99 31.71 -3.79
CA LEU A 422 -1.06 31.45 -2.37
C LEU A 422 -1.79 32.63 -1.71
N ASN A 423 -3.09 32.47 -1.47
CA ASN A 423 -3.90 33.45 -0.73
C ASN A 423 -3.62 33.46 0.78
N ILE A 424 -2.52 32.82 1.18
CA ILE A 424 -2.08 32.60 2.55
C ILE A 424 -0.57 32.82 2.61
N ARG A 425 -0.10 33.73 3.46
CA ARG A 425 1.33 33.89 3.76
C ARG A 425 1.59 33.39 5.17
N TYR A 426 2.52 32.42 5.35
CA TYR A 426 3.78 32.52 6.14
C TYR A 426 4.56 31.16 6.20
N ASP A 427 5.88 31.21 5.96
CA ASP A 427 6.88 30.10 5.84
C ASP A 427 6.74 29.13 4.65
N VAL A 428 6.57 29.72 3.47
CA VAL A 428 6.67 29.03 2.18
C VAL A 428 7.97 29.44 1.50
N ASN A 429 8.83 28.46 1.19
CA ASN A 429 10.08 28.63 0.47
C ASN A 429 10.10 27.71 -0.77
N LEU A 430 9.40 28.14 -1.83
CA LEU A 430 9.32 27.42 -3.09
C LEU A 430 10.14 28.13 -4.17
N ASP A 431 11.02 27.38 -4.82
CA ASP A 431 11.68 27.78 -6.06
C ASP A 431 10.88 27.21 -7.24
N ILE A 432 10.13 28.09 -7.92
CA ILE A 432 9.32 27.74 -9.09
C ILE A 432 9.99 28.36 -10.31
N SER A 433 10.42 27.52 -11.26
CA SER A 433 11.18 27.97 -12.43
C SER A 433 10.77 27.24 -13.70
N HIS A 434 10.95 27.89 -14.85
CA HIS A 434 10.76 27.25 -16.15
C HIS A 434 11.86 26.24 -16.42
N GLY A 435 11.49 25.10 -16.99
CA GLY A 435 12.43 24.11 -17.51
C GLY A 435 12.08 22.69 -17.13
N THR A 436 12.99 21.77 -17.43
CA THR A 436 12.88 20.37 -17.03
C THR A 436 13.69 20.13 -15.75
N PRO A 437 13.22 19.23 -14.87
CA PRO A 437 14.00 18.80 -13.72
C PRO A 437 15.37 18.25 -14.15
N PRO A 438 16.43 18.40 -13.34
CA PRO A 438 17.65 17.63 -13.54
C PRO A 438 17.31 16.13 -13.56
N PRO A 439 18.05 15.32 -14.34
CA PRO A 439 17.84 13.88 -14.34
C PRO A 439 17.95 13.35 -12.90
N PRO A 440 17.11 12.38 -12.51
CA PRO A 440 17.20 11.78 -11.18
C PRO A 440 18.63 11.31 -10.95
N VAL A 441 19.22 11.66 -9.81
CA VAL A 441 20.51 11.09 -9.44
C VAL A 441 20.29 9.58 -9.30
N PRO A 442 20.97 8.75 -10.11
CA PRO A 442 20.83 7.30 -9.97
C PRO A 442 21.13 6.92 -8.53
N PRO A 443 20.40 5.97 -7.93
CA PRO A 443 20.79 5.45 -6.63
C PRO A 443 22.27 5.07 -6.70
N THR A 444 23.08 5.63 -5.80
CA THR A 444 24.50 5.26 -5.75
C THR A 444 24.55 3.75 -5.61
N PRO A 445 25.23 3.01 -6.51
CA PRO A 445 25.36 1.58 -6.36
C PRO A 445 26.00 1.33 -4.99
N THR A 446 25.21 0.86 -4.04
CA THR A 446 25.75 0.38 -2.78
C THR A 446 26.64 -0.78 -3.20
N LYS A 447 27.96 -0.59 -3.16
CA LYS A 447 28.89 -1.71 -3.31
C LYS A 447 28.49 -2.73 -2.25
N ILE A 448 27.87 -3.82 -2.68
CA ILE A 448 27.76 -5.02 -1.88
C ILE A 448 29.21 -5.45 -1.67
N VAL A 449 29.80 -5.03 -0.56
CA VAL A 449 30.96 -5.70 0.00
C VAL A 449 30.35 -6.96 0.61
N PRO A 450 30.64 -8.17 0.09
CA PRO A 450 30.27 -9.39 0.78
C PRO A 450 30.83 -9.26 2.19
N ALA A 451 29.98 -9.39 3.20
CA ALA A 451 30.48 -9.52 4.57
C ALA A 451 31.51 -10.66 4.54
N ALA A 452 32.77 -10.35 4.83
CA ALA A 452 33.78 -11.38 5.04
C ALA A 452 33.20 -12.34 6.10
N PRO A 453 33.32 -13.67 5.91
CA PRO A 453 32.78 -14.61 6.87
C PRO A 453 33.41 -14.32 8.24
N GLN A 454 32.64 -13.69 9.12
CA GLN A 454 33.00 -13.58 10.52
C GLN A 454 32.80 -14.98 11.09
N SER A 455 33.89 -15.71 11.25
CA SER A 455 33.90 -16.87 12.14
C SER A 455 33.56 -16.36 13.54
N GLN A 456 32.29 -16.46 13.93
CA GLN A 456 31.94 -16.32 15.34
C GLN A 456 32.41 -17.58 16.05
N THR A 457 33.59 -17.50 16.65
CA THR A 457 34.03 -18.44 17.67
C THR A 457 33.18 -18.16 18.91
N LEU A 458 32.15 -18.99 19.13
CA LEU A 458 31.40 -19.01 20.38
C LEU A 458 32.33 -19.50 21.50
N GLU A 459 32.91 -18.58 22.27
CA GLU A 459 33.53 -18.91 23.55
C GLU A 459 32.44 -19.15 24.60
N LEU A 460 32.07 -20.41 24.80
CA LEU A 460 31.26 -20.85 25.92
C LEU A 460 32.10 -20.83 27.22
N THR A 461 31.98 -19.77 28.01
CA THR A 461 32.49 -19.77 29.39
C THR A 461 31.51 -20.51 30.29
N CYS A 462 31.78 -21.79 30.56
CA CYS A 462 31.11 -22.57 31.59
C CYS A 462 31.61 -22.18 32.98
N SER A 463 30.88 -21.33 33.70
CA SER A 463 31.06 -21.16 35.14
C SER A 463 30.24 -22.19 35.91
N GLY A 464 30.92 -23.27 36.30
CA GLY A 464 30.71 -24.05 37.53
C GLY A 464 29.33 -24.66 37.79
N LEU A 465 29.23 -25.99 37.59
CA LEU A 465 28.56 -26.94 38.49
C LEU A 465 29.09 -28.36 38.17
N THR A 466 29.54 -29.09 39.19
CA THR A 466 30.12 -30.44 39.12
C THR A 466 29.05 -31.51 39.44
N PRO A 467 29.33 -32.84 39.39
CA PRO A 467 28.96 -33.71 38.28
C PRO A 467 28.01 -34.85 38.68
N ARG A 468 27.21 -35.40 37.75
CA ARG A 468 26.80 -36.83 37.78
C ARG A 468 26.07 -37.29 36.51
N GLY A 469 26.79 -38.09 35.70
CA GLY A 469 26.29 -39.08 34.73
C GLY A 469 25.59 -38.51 33.50
N ALA A 470 25.65 -39.08 32.31
CA ALA A 470 26.32 -40.25 31.76
C ALA A 470 26.03 -40.22 30.25
N PHE A 471 27.07 -40.30 29.41
CA PHE A 471 27.12 -40.81 28.01
C PHE A 471 26.36 -40.04 26.89
N ARG A 472 27.07 -39.50 25.86
CA ARG A 472 27.59 -40.12 24.59
C ARG A 472 26.45 -40.34 23.57
N VAL A 473 26.49 -39.99 22.27
CA VAL A 473 27.51 -40.14 21.21
C VAL A 473 27.10 -39.25 19.99
N CYS A 474 28.08 -38.60 19.32
CA CYS A 474 27.99 -37.99 17.96
C CYS A 474 27.99 -39.09 16.87
N PRO A 475 27.53 -38.84 15.63
CA PRO A 475 28.11 -37.81 14.75
C PRO A 475 27.34 -36.50 14.74
#